data_AF-A0A7S8C6H1-F1
#
_entry.id   AF-A0A7S8C6H1-F1
#
_cell.length_a   1.000
_cell.length_b   1.000
_cell.length_c   1.000
_cell.angle_alpha   90.00
_cell.angle_beta   90.00
_cell.angle_gamma   90.00
#
_symmetry.space_group_name_H-M   'P 1'
#
loop_
_entity.id
_entity.type
_entity.pdbx_description
1 polymer ?
#
loop_
_entity_poly.entity_id
_entity_poly.type
_entity_poly.pdbx_seq_one_letter_code
_entity_poly.pdbx_strand_id
1 'polypeptide(L)' 'MYIAGVFLILTVTLIAAALASRRLAIALFAVSLAVMIAVYLHHATDTLPLSF' A
#
# COMPACT_ATOMS: atom_id res chain seq x y z
N MET A 1 4.69 12.40 -2.42
CA MET A 1 3.85 11.80 -3.49
C MET A 1 3.64 10.28 -3.27
N TYR A 2 3.59 9.81 -2.01
CA TYR A 2 3.55 8.37 -1.68
C TYR A 2 2.14 7.76 -1.71
N ILE A 3 1.12 8.52 -1.32
CA ILE A 3 -0.28 8.06 -1.26
C ILE A 3 -0.79 7.60 -2.63
N ALA A 4 -0.44 8.33 -3.70
CA ALA A 4 -0.83 7.95 -5.05
C ALA A 4 -0.25 6.59 -5.47
N GLY A 5 0.99 6.30 -5.08
CA GLY A 5 1.64 5.00 -5.32
C GLY A 5 0.96 3.87 -4.56
N VAL A 6 0.60 4.09 -3.29
CA VAL A 6 -0.13 3.11 -2.47
C VAL A 6 -1.51 2.81 -3.07
N PHE A 7 -2.24 3.86 -3.51
CA PHE A 7 -3.54 3.71 -4.17
C PHE A 7 -3.46 2.93 -5.49
N LEU A 8 -2.43 3.17 -6.29
CA LEU A 8 -2.20 2.47 -7.54
C LEU A 8 -1.96 0.97 -7.29
N ILE A 9 -1.08 0.64 -6.33
CA ILE A 9 -0.82 -0.75 -5.94
C ILE A 9 -2.11 -1.44 -5.50
N LEU A 10 -2.93 -0.78 -4.67
CA LEU A 10 -4.18 -1.32 -4.17
C LEU A 10 -5.21 -1.55 -5.30
N THR A 11 -5.24 -0.64 -6.28
CA THR A 11 -6.10 -0.75 -7.46
C THR A 11 -5.69 -1.94 -8.34
N VAL A 12 -4.38 -2.13 -8.57
CA VAL A 12 -3.85 -3.30 -9.29
C VAL A 12 -4.19 -4.60 -8.55
N THR A 13 -4.09 -4.62 -7.22
CA THR A 13 -4.48 -5.77 -6.39
C THR A 13 -5.97 -6.11 -6.55
N LEU A 14 -6.85 -5.11 -6.56
CA LEU A 14 -8.29 -5.30 -6.75
C LEU A 14 -8.64 -5.81 -8.16
N ILE A 15 -8.00 -5.25 -9.20
CA ILE A 15 -8.18 -5.70 -10.59
C ILE A 15 -7.72 -7.16 -10.74
N ALA A 16 -6.56 -7.51 -10.17
CA ALA A 16 -6.06 -8.88 -10.19
C ALA A 16 -6.94 -9.83 -9.38
N ALA A 17 -7.51 -9.39 -8.25
CA ALA A 17 -8.47 -10.18 -7.50
C ALA A 17 -9.78 -10.43 -8.27
N ALA A 18 -10.21 -9.47 -9.10
CA ALA A 18 -11.40 -9.59 -9.91
C ALA A 18 -11.23 -10.47 -11.16
N LEU A 19 -10.01 -10.55 -11.71
CA LEU A 19 -9.74 -11.18 -13.02
C LEU A 19 -8.85 -12.43 -12.97
N ALA A 20 -8.17 -12.70 -11.85
CA ALA A 20 -7.14 -13.74 -11.77
C ALA A 20 -7.34 -14.73 -10.60
N SER A 21 -6.48 -15.75 -10.56
CA SER A 21 -6.54 -16.79 -9.54
C SER A 21 -6.36 -16.24 -8.12
N ARG A 22 -7.05 -16.84 -7.14
CA ARG A 22 -6.97 -16.49 -5.71
C ARG A 22 -5.54 -16.39 -5.17
N ARG A 23 -4.60 -17.18 -5.72
CA ARG A 23 -3.17 -17.13 -5.35
C ARG A 23 -2.52 -15.81 -5.73
N LEU A 24 -2.82 -15.27 -6.91
CA LEU A 24 -2.26 -13.99 -7.37
C LEU A 24 -2.80 -12.82 -6.53
N ALA A 25 -4.10 -12.85 -6.20
CA ALA A 25 -4.72 -11.84 -5.34
C ALA A 25 -4.07 -11.78 -3.95
N ILE A 26 -3.79 -12.95 -3.35
CA ILE A 26 -3.12 -13.05 -2.05
C ILE A 26 -1.68 -12.52 -2.12
N ALA A 27 -0.94 -12.85 -3.19
CA ALA A 27 0.43 -12.37 -3.36
C ALA A 27 0.48 -10.83 -3.49
N LEU A 28 -0.39 -10.23 -4.29
CA LEU A 28 -0.48 -8.78 -4.47
C LEU A 28 -0.92 -8.07 -3.19
N PHE A 29 -1.86 -8.66 -2.44
CA PHE A 29 -2.25 -8.16 -1.12
C PHE A 29 -1.05 -8.13 -0.15
N ALA A 30 -0.31 -9.24 -0.03
CA ALA A 30 0.84 -9.32 0.86
C ALA A 30 1.93 -8.30 0.51
N VAL A 31 2.23 -8.12 -0.78
CA VAL A 31 3.17 -7.09 -1.25
C VAL A 31 2.67 -5.68 -0.91
N SER A 32 1.39 -5.40 -1.13
CA SER A 32 0.81 -4.09 -0.82
C SER A 32 0.87 -3.76 0.67
N LEU A 33 0.62 -4.74 1.54
CA LEU A 33 0.70 -4.59 2.98
C LEU A 33 2.13 -4.32 3.44
N ALA A 34 3.11 -5.05 2.90
CA ALA A 34 4.52 -4.84 3.22
C ALA A 34 5.01 -3.45 2.81
N VAL A 35 4.63 -2.98 1.60
CA VAL A 35 4.95 -1.62 1.14
C VAL A 35 4.31 -0.57 2.05
N MET A 36 3.06 -0.76 2.46
CA MET A 36 2.38 0.18 3.35
C MET A 36 3.06 0.26 4.72
N ILE A 37 3.47 -0.88 5.30
CA ILE A 37 4.23 -0.93 6.55
C ILE A 37 5.57 -0.20 6.39
N ALA A 38 6.30 -0.42 5.29
CA ALA A 38 7.56 0.25 5.05
C ALA A 38 7.41 1.77 4.95
N VAL A 39 6.39 2.24 4.24
CA VAL A 39 6.08 3.68 4.13
C VAL A 39 5.68 4.25 5.49
N TYR A 40 4.87 3.54 6.27
CA TYR A 40 4.50 3.95 7.62
C TYR A 40 5.74 4.08 8.51
N LEU A 41 6.61 3.07 8.54
CA LEU A 41 7.83 3.09 9.35
C LEU A 41 8.81 4.17 8.89
N HIS A 42 8.91 4.43 7.58
CA HIS A 42 9.74 5.49 7.03
C HIS A 42 9.30 6.88 7.53
N HIS A 43 7.99 7.10 7.64
CA HIS A 43 7.41 8.36 8.11
C HIS A 43 7.06 8.37 9.60
N ALA A 44 7.28 7.28 10.34
CA ALA A 44 6.90 7.17 11.75
C ALA A 44 7.65 8.15 12.65
N THR A 45 8.81 8.62 12.21
CA THR A 45 9.63 9.62 12.91
C THR A 45 9.41 11.04 12.40
N ASP A 46 8.58 11.21 11.36
CA ASP A 46 8.32 12.54 10.81
C ASP A 46 7.56 13.36 11.85
N THR A 47 8.16 14.45 12.29
CA THR A 47 7.51 15.39 13.20
C THR A 47 6.37 16.08 12.45
N LEU A 48 5.14 15.76 12.83
CA LEU A 48 3.97 16.54 12.39
C LEU A 48 4.13 17.97 12.95
N PRO A 49 4.09 19.01 12.10
CA PRO A 49 4.02 20.38 12.59
C PRO A 49 2.68 20.52 13.31
N LEU A 50 2.71 20.46 14.65
CA LEU A 50 1.59 20.85 15.49
C LEU A 50 1.44 22.35 15.29
N SER A 51 0.60 22.76 14.33
CA SER A 51 0.10 24.12 14.23
C SER A 51 -0.84 24.34 15.42
N PHE A 52 -0.28 24.78 16.54
CA PHE A 52 -1.03 25.46 17.59
C PHE A 52 -1.20 26.93 17.21
#